data_AF-A0A6P1E3P2-F1
#
_entry.id   AF-A0A6P1E3P2-F1
#
_cell.length_a   1.000
_cell.length_b   1.000
_cell.length_c   1.000
_cell.angle_alpha   90.00
_cell.angle_beta   90.00
_cell.angle_gamma   90.00
#
_symmetry.space_group_name_H-M   'P 1'
#
loop_
_entity.id
_entity.type
_entity.pdbx_description
1 polymer ?
#
loop_
_entity_poly.entity_id
_entity_poly.type
_entity_poly.pdbx_seq_one_letter_code
_entity_poly.pdbx_strand_id
1 'polypeptide(L)'
;LKKGNATLIEWLDSPVVYRAEPVFLEALRTLAREVHQPERSFHHYVHMARRNHREFLTRERVRLKKYLYVLRPLLATLWIEQGRGPAPTRFAALVEALIGDPALRAAIDALLRIKRSA
;
A
#
# COMPACT_ATOMS: atom_id res chain seq x y z
N LEU A 1 -3.39 9.48 -19.17
CA LEU A 1 -3.02 8.23 -18.47
C LEU A 1 -1.63 7.64 -18.83
N LYS A 2 -0.86 8.21 -19.80
CA LYS A 2 0.46 7.70 -20.28
C LYS A 2 1.56 7.48 -19.21
N LYS A 3 1.41 7.99 -17.99
CA LYS A 3 2.42 7.86 -16.93
C LYS A 3 2.09 6.84 -15.82
N GLY A 4 0.93 6.19 -15.85
CA GLY A 4 0.51 5.22 -14.81
C GLY A 4 0.34 5.89 -13.44
N ASN A 5 -0.90 6.24 -13.08
CA ASN A 5 -1.18 6.87 -11.78
C ASN A 5 -1.44 5.77 -10.74
N ALA A 6 -0.42 5.41 -9.95
CA ALA A 6 -0.53 4.40 -8.89
C ALA A 6 -1.68 4.72 -7.90
N THR A 7 -1.86 6.00 -7.56
CA THR A 7 -2.94 6.45 -6.68
C THR A 7 -4.33 6.15 -7.25
N LEU A 8 -4.53 6.33 -8.56
CA LEU A 8 -5.82 6.03 -9.19
C LEU A 8 -6.13 4.53 -9.13
N ILE A 9 -5.13 3.68 -9.38
CA ILE A 9 -5.30 2.22 -9.31
C ILE A 9 -5.65 1.80 -7.88
N GLU A 10 -4.99 2.36 -6.86
CA GLU A 10 -5.31 2.10 -5.46
C GLU A 10 -6.75 2.52 -5.10
N TRP A 11 -7.25 3.62 -5.65
CA TRP A 11 -8.61 4.11 -5.40
C TRP A 11 -9.69 3.21 -6.01
N LEU A 12 -9.43 2.62 -7.17
CA LEU A 12 -10.36 1.67 -7.81
C LEU A 12 -10.56 0.39 -7.00
N ASP A 13 -9.58 0.06 -6.15
CA ASP A 13 -9.60 -1.07 -5.21
C ASP A 13 -10.03 -0.65 -3.77
N SER A 14 -10.55 0.57 -3.61
CA SER A 14 -11.05 1.01 -2.30
C SER A 14 -12.24 0.14 -1.86
N PRO A 15 -12.23 -0.40 -0.63
CA PRO A 15 -13.38 -1.13 -0.09
C PRO A 15 -14.55 -0.20 0.27
N VAL A 16 -14.29 1.12 0.37
CA VAL A 16 -15.31 2.13 0.66
C VAL A 16 -15.75 2.77 -0.64
N VAL A 17 -17.02 2.57 -0.99
CA VAL A 17 -17.67 3.13 -2.19
C VAL A 17 -18.85 3.99 -1.76
N TYR A 18 -18.74 5.30 -1.97
CA TYR A 18 -19.83 6.24 -1.67
C TYR A 18 -20.91 6.22 -2.74
N ARG A 19 -20.50 6.13 -4.00
CA ARG A 19 -21.36 6.03 -5.18
C ARG A 19 -20.58 5.36 -6.31
N ALA A 20 -21.23 4.49 -7.06
CA ALA A 20 -20.66 3.89 -8.26
C ALA A 20 -21.77 3.68 -9.30
N GLU A 21 -21.38 3.77 -10.57
CA GLU A 21 -22.12 3.15 -11.67
C GLU A 21 -21.41 1.82 -11.97
N PRO A 22 -22.03 0.67 -11.71
CA PRO A 22 -21.35 -0.62 -11.73
C PRO A 22 -20.69 -0.96 -13.07
N VAL A 23 -21.34 -0.67 -14.20
CA VAL A 23 -20.83 -1.04 -15.52
C VAL A 23 -19.56 -0.25 -15.84
N PHE A 24 -19.59 1.06 -15.61
CA PHE A 24 -18.46 1.95 -15.78
C PHE A 24 -17.31 1.61 -14.85
N LEU A 25 -17.60 1.30 -13.57
CA LEU A 25 -16.56 0.94 -12.60
C LEU A 25 -15.82 -0.34 -13.02
N GLU A 26 -16.53 -1.36 -13.47
CA GLU A 26 -15.91 -2.61 -13.92
C GLU A 26 -15.12 -2.44 -15.23
N ALA A 27 -15.62 -1.64 -16.17
CA ALA A 27 -14.88 -1.28 -17.37
C ALA A 27 -13.57 -0.53 -17.02
N LEU A 28 -13.64 0.40 -16.08
CA LEU A 28 -12.47 1.18 -15.64
C LEU A 28 -11.46 0.31 -14.87
N ARG A 29 -11.91 -0.62 -14.03
CA ARG A 29 -11.05 -1.61 -13.36
C ARG A 29 -10.34 -2.51 -14.36
N THR A 30 -11.05 -2.95 -15.40
CA THR A 30 -10.47 -3.77 -16.46
C THR A 30 -9.39 -3.02 -17.21
N LEU A 31 -9.68 -1.81 -17.67
CA LEU A 31 -8.69 -0.95 -18.32
C LEU A 31 -7.49 -0.67 -17.42
N ALA A 32 -7.72 -0.38 -16.14
CA ALA A 32 -6.65 -0.12 -15.17
C ALA A 32 -5.70 -1.31 -14.99
N ARG A 33 -6.22 -2.55 -15.04
CA ARG A 33 -5.41 -3.77 -15.02
C ARG A 33 -4.58 -3.92 -16.30
N GLU A 34 -5.18 -3.67 -17.46
CA GLU A 34 -4.48 -3.76 -18.76
C GLU A 34 -3.36 -2.73 -18.92
N VAL A 35 -3.55 -1.52 -18.38
CA VAL A 35 -2.53 -0.46 -18.46
C VAL A 35 -1.57 -0.43 -17.26
N HIS A 36 -1.69 -1.38 -16.33
CA HIS A 36 -0.83 -1.43 -15.15
C HIS A 36 0.61 -1.74 -15.56
N GLN A 37 1.56 -0.98 -14.98
CA GLN A 37 2.99 -1.14 -15.24
C GLN A 37 3.70 -1.47 -13.93
N PRO A 38 3.89 -2.77 -13.62
CA PRO A 38 4.45 -3.23 -12.35
C PRO A 38 5.78 -2.57 -12.01
N GLU A 39 6.68 -2.37 -12.98
CA GLU A 39 7.99 -1.78 -12.77
C GLU A 39 7.89 -0.32 -12.30
N ARG A 40 6.95 0.44 -12.88
CA ARG A 40 6.71 1.83 -12.48
C ARG A 40 6.13 1.92 -11.06
N SER A 41 5.17 1.06 -10.75
CA SER A 41 4.59 0.97 -9.41
C SER A 41 5.63 0.54 -8.36
N PHE A 42 6.50 -0.41 -8.70
CA PHE A 42 7.63 -0.80 -7.86
C PHE A 42 8.55 0.38 -7.56
N HIS A 43 9.04 1.09 -8.59
CA HIS A 43 9.93 2.23 -8.40
C HIS A 43 9.25 3.37 -7.61
N HIS A 44 7.96 3.60 -7.85
CA HIS A 44 7.17 4.56 -7.08
C HIS A 44 7.14 4.22 -5.59
N TYR A 45 6.82 2.97 -5.24
CA TYR A 45 6.76 2.52 -3.85
C TYR A 45 8.14 2.50 -3.18
N VAL A 46 9.20 2.06 -3.87
CA VAL A 46 10.57 2.12 -3.35
C VAL A 46 10.96 3.57 -3.03
N HIS A 47 10.71 4.49 -3.96
CA HIS A 47 11.02 5.90 -3.78
C HIS A 47 10.25 6.48 -2.58
N MET A 48 8.95 6.18 -2.47
CA MET A 48 8.12 6.59 -1.35
C MET A 48 8.60 6.02 -0.02
N ALA A 49 8.90 4.73 0.06
CA ALA A 49 9.37 4.08 1.28
C ALA A 49 10.69 4.70 1.76
N ARG A 50 11.66 4.89 0.85
CA ARG A 50 12.96 5.52 1.16
C ARG A 50 12.80 6.97 1.62
N ARG A 51 11.95 7.74 0.95
CA ARG A 51 11.65 9.13 1.35
C ARG A 51 11.03 9.16 2.74
N ASN A 52 9.97 8.38 2.97
CA ASN A 52 9.27 8.36 4.25
C ASN A 52 10.17 7.88 5.40
N HIS A 53 11.05 6.91 5.15
CA HIS A 53 12.04 6.47 6.11
C HIS A 53 12.96 7.63 6.53
N ARG A 54 13.59 8.29 5.55
CA ARG A 54 14.50 9.43 5.81
C ARG A 54 13.81 10.60 6.53
N GLU A 55 12.56 10.88 6.18
CA GLU A 55 11.82 12.02 6.73
C GLU A 55 11.31 11.77 8.16
N PHE A 56 10.91 10.53 8.46
CA PHE A 56 10.15 10.24 9.68
C PHE A 56 10.80 9.28 10.67
N LEU A 57 11.62 8.32 10.23
CA LEU A 57 12.16 7.27 11.11
C LEU A 57 13.59 7.54 11.59
N THR A 58 14.21 8.64 11.16
CA THR A 58 15.58 9.05 11.53
C THR A 58 15.63 9.96 12.76
N ARG A 59 14.49 10.20 13.42
CA ARG A 59 14.37 11.09 14.58
C ARG A 59 14.38 10.27 15.87
N GLU A 60 14.85 10.87 16.96
CA GLU A 60 14.85 10.25 18.30
C GLU A 60 13.44 9.83 18.75
N ARG A 61 12.43 10.64 18.44
CA ARG A 61 11.02 10.32 18.70
C ARG A 61 10.24 10.29 17.39
N VAL A 62 9.53 9.18 17.16
CA VAL A 62 8.74 8.96 15.95
C VAL A 62 7.27 8.86 16.30
N ARG A 63 6.43 9.64 15.61
CA ARG A 63 4.97 9.50 15.71
C ARG A 63 4.56 8.15 15.15
N LEU A 64 3.79 7.38 15.91
CA LEU A 64 3.36 6.02 15.54
C LEU A 64 2.86 5.89 14.10
N LYS A 65 1.98 6.80 13.65
CA LYS A 65 1.42 6.77 12.29
C LYS A 65 2.47 6.78 11.18
N LYS A 66 3.67 7.30 11.45
CA LYS A 66 4.76 7.37 10.47
C LYS A 66 5.42 6.03 10.20
N TYR A 67 5.40 5.09 11.14
CA TYR A 67 5.81 3.71 10.86
C TYR A 67 4.93 3.11 9.75
N LEU A 68 3.62 3.32 9.82
CA LEU A 68 2.69 2.85 8.78
C LEU A 68 2.90 3.52 7.42
N TYR A 69 3.39 4.77 7.41
CA TYR A 69 3.72 5.48 6.17
C TYR A 69 4.94 4.88 5.47
N VAL A 70 5.83 4.21 6.21
CA VAL A 70 6.98 3.50 5.64
C VAL A 70 6.62 2.05 5.32
N LEU A 71 5.93 1.36 6.23
CA LEU A 71 5.55 -0.04 6.06
C LEU A 71 4.63 -0.25 4.85
N ARG A 72 3.62 0.61 4.63
CA ARG A 72 2.67 0.44 3.50
C ARG A 72 3.37 0.40 2.13
N PRO A 73 4.20 1.39 1.73
CA PRO A 73 4.91 1.32 0.45
C PRO A 73 6.00 0.25 0.43
N LEU A 74 6.65 -0.06 1.56
CA LEU A 74 7.63 -1.15 1.62
C LEU A 74 6.98 -2.51 1.33
N LEU A 75 5.85 -2.81 1.96
CA LEU A 75 5.10 -4.04 1.71
C LEU A 75 4.50 -4.08 0.29
N ALA A 76 4.07 -2.93 -0.24
CA ALA A 76 3.61 -2.84 -1.62
C ALA A 76 4.73 -3.15 -2.64
N THR A 77 5.95 -2.72 -2.32
CA THR A 77 7.15 -3.04 -3.11
C THR A 77 7.37 -4.55 -3.15
N LEU A 78 7.39 -5.20 -1.97
CA LEU A 78 7.55 -6.66 -1.86
C LEU A 78 6.43 -7.43 -2.56
N TRP A 79 5.20 -6.94 -2.49
CA TRP A 79 4.06 -7.54 -3.18
C TRP A 79 4.26 -7.59 -4.70
N ILE A 80 4.67 -6.46 -5.28
CA ILE A 80 4.92 -6.35 -6.72
C ILE A 80 6.14 -7.18 -7.13
N GLU A 81 7.22 -7.15 -6.34
CA GLU A 81 8.41 -7.96 -6.57
C GLU A 81 8.09 -9.46 -6.65
N GLN A 82 7.12 -9.94 -5.86
CA GLN A 82 6.64 -11.32 -5.89
C GLN A 82 5.66 -11.62 -7.04
N GLY A 83 5.46 -10.68 -7.97
CA GLY A 83 4.59 -10.90 -9.14
C GLY A 83 3.11 -11.01 -8.83
N ARG A 84 2.67 -10.58 -7.65
CA ARG A 84 1.27 -10.73 -7.17
C ARG A 84 0.29 -9.70 -7.78
N GLY A 85 0.73 -8.96 -8.81
CA GLY A 85 -0.05 -7.90 -9.44
C GLY A 85 -0.13 -6.61 -8.61
N PRO A 86 -1.18 -5.80 -8.78
CA PRO A 86 -1.38 -4.57 -8.02
C PRO A 86 -1.45 -4.83 -6.51
N ALA A 87 -0.76 -4.01 -5.71
CA ALA A 87 -0.75 -4.15 -4.27
C ALA A 87 -2.11 -3.75 -3.65
N PRO A 88 -2.71 -4.57 -2.77
CA PRO A 88 -4.02 -4.27 -2.19
C PRO A 88 -3.99 -3.01 -1.33
N THR A 89 -5.09 -2.24 -1.37
CA THR A 89 -5.23 -1.02 -0.59
C THR A 89 -5.27 -1.30 0.93
N ARG A 90 -5.88 -2.42 1.33
CA ARG A 90 -5.97 -2.84 2.73
C ARG A 90 -4.60 -3.25 3.27
N PHE A 91 -4.04 -2.44 4.17
CA PHE A 91 -2.74 -2.71 4.81
C PHE A 91 -2.68 -4.09 5.49
N ALA A 92 -3.75 -4.52 6.14
CA ALA A 92 -3.78 -5.84 6.80
C ALA A 92 -3.57 -7.00 5.80
N ALA A 93 -4.09 -6.90 4.58
CA ALA A 93 -3.88 -7.92 3.55
C ALA A 93 -2.40 -8.06 3.16
N LEU A 94 -1.68 -6.94 3.10
CA LEU A 94 -0.22 -6.96 2.87
C LEU A 94 0.52 -7.66 4.01
N VAL A 95 0.15 -7.35 5.26
CA VAL A 95 0.82 -7.95 6.44
C VAL A 95 0.50 -9.44 6.56
N GLU A 96 -0.75 -9.85 6.33
CA GLU A 96 -1.19 -11.25 6.33
C GLU A 96 -0.45 -12.08 5.28
N ALA A 97 -0.22 -11.51 4.08
CA ALA A 97 0.37 -12.24 2.97
C ALA A 97 1.92 -12.27 2.96
N LEU A 98 2.58 -11.27 3.58
CA LEU A 98 4.02 -11.06 3.44
C LEU A 98 4.82 -11.26 4.73
N ILE A 99 4.20 -11.09 5.91
CA ILE A 99 4.90 -11.17 7.18
C ILE A 99 4.71 -12.56 7.80
N GLY A 100 5.70 -13.42 7.57
CA GLY A 100 5.76 -14.76 8.18
C GLY A 100 6.34 -14.80 9.58
N ASP A 101 7.17 -13.81 9.96
CA ASP A 101 7.76 -13.72 11.30
C ASP A 101 6.69 -13.33 12.35
N PRO A 102 6.39 -14.22 13.33
CA PRO A 102 5.40 -13.94 14.37
C PRO A 102 5.75 -12.73 15.24
N ALA A 103 7.04 -12.50 15.52
CA ALA A 103 7.48 -11.39 16.36
C ALA A 103 7.24 -10.04 15.67
N LEU A 104 7.64 -9.93 14.40
CA LEU A 104 7.36 -8.76 13.58
C LEU A 104 5.85 -8.55 13.41
N ARG A 105 5.08 -9.61 13.20
CA ARG A 105 3.63 -9.51 13.07
C ARG A 105 2.97 -8.96 14.34
N ALA A 106 3.37 -9.48 15.50
CA ALA A 106 2.88 -8.99 16.79
C ALA A 106 3.24 -7.51 17.03
N ALA A 107 4.43 -7.08 16.62
CA ALA A 107 4.83 -5.68 16.72
C ALA A 107 3.98 -4.76 15.83
N ILE A 108 3.70 -5.17 14.58
CA ILE A 108 2.81 -4.43 13.68
C ILE A 108 1.38 -4.36 14.23
N ASP A 109 0.87 -5.47 14.77
CA ASP A 109 -0.47 -5.52 15.37
C ASP A 109 -0.57 -4.63 16.62
N ALA A 110 0.49 -4.55 17.43
CA ALA A 110 0.57 -3.59 18.54
C ALA A 110 0.48 -2.13 18.05
N LEU A 111 1.22 -1.78 17.00
CA LEU A 111 1.14 -0.44 16.39
C LEU A 111 -0.29 -0.13 15.90
N LEU A 112 -0.94 -1.09 15.24
CA LEU A 112 -2.30 -0.92 14.74
C LEU A 112 -3.32 -0.75 15.86
N ARG A 113 -3.18 -1.49 16.97
CA ARG A 113 -4.04 -1.34 18.15
C ARG A 113 -3.95 0.07 18.72
N ILE A 114 -2.74 0.58 18.94
CA ILE A 114 -2.53 1.92 19.50
C ILE A 114 -3.09 3.00 18.56
N LYS A 115 -2.93 2.84 17.23
CA LYS A 115 -3.53 3.80 16.26
C LYS A 115 -5.05 3.86 16.36
N ARG A 116 -5.72 2.73 16.59
CA ARG A 116 -7.20 2.66 16.62
C ARG A 116 -7.79 3.26 17.90
N SER A 117 -7.01 3.29 18.98
CA SER A 117 -7.42 3.84 20.28
C SER A 117 -7.07 5.33 20.47
N ALA A 118 -6.41 5.95 19.49
CA ALA A 118 -5.96 7.34 19.52
C ALA A 118 -6.77 8.19 18.53
#